data_AF-A0A413T3L6-F1
#
_entry.id   AF-A0A413T3L6-F1
#
_cell.length_a   1.000
_cell.length_b   1.000
_cell.length_c   1.000
_cell.angle_alpha   90.00
_cell.angle_beta   90.00
_cell.angle_gamma   90.00
#
_symmetry.space_group_name_H-M   'P 1'
#
loop_
_entity.id
_entity.type
_entity.pdbx_description
1 polymer ?
#
loop_
_entity_poly.entity_id
_entity_poly.type
_entity_poly.pdbx_seq_one_letter_code
_entity_poly.pdbx_strand_id
1 'polypeptide(L)'
;MEDFFLDIVYKDKKVRFRIMNPQAPLSTLMNNLRHAIGKDGRLIFDFPSIDATGAPLDYFFGKEDTTTHETRVLRPRIGKTDQTLADYNVNNGDTVFLIPDPFPG
;
A
#
# COMPACT_ATOMS: atom_id res chain seq x y z
N MET A 1 7.45 8.69 -19.88
CA MET A 1 7.54 8.13 -18.52
C MET A 1 7.15 6.67 -18.67
N GLU A 2 8.05 5.74 -18.34
CA GLU A 2 7.70 4.31 -18.41
C GLU A 2 6.59 3.99 -17.40
N ASP A 3 5.70 3.08 -17.77
CA ASP A 3 4.60 2.71 -16.89
C ASP A 3 5.11 1.92 -15.69
N PHE A 4 4.82 2.41 -14.49
CA PHE A 4 5.11 1.72 -13.24
C PHE A 4 3.87 0.94 -12.78
N PHE A 5 4.03 -0.36 -12.59
CA PHE A 5 3.00 -1.26 -12.12
C PHE A 5 3.41 -1.92 -10.81
N LEU A 6 2.44 -2.15 -9.93
CA LEU A 6 2.60 -2.98 -8.75
C LEU A 6 1.55 -4.07 -8.75
N ASP A 7 1.95 -5.25 -8.29
CA ASP A 7 1.04 -6.33 -7.96
C ASP A 7 0.59 -6.14 -6.50
N ILE A 8 -0.59 -5.56 -6.29
CA ILE A 8 -1.09 -5.22 -4.95
C ILE A 8 -1.96 -6.36 -4.42
N VAL A 9 -1.57 -6.93 -3.28
CA VAL A 9 -2.30 -7.97 -2.57
C VAL A 9 -3.06 -7.37 -1.40
N TYR A 10 -4.37 -7.60 -1.34
CA TYR A 10 -5.24 -7.18 -0.24
C TYR A 10 -6.28 -8.24 0.06
N LYS A 11 -6.30 -8.75 1.30
CA LYS A 11 -7.08 -9.96 1.66
C LYS A 11 -6.74 -11.08 0.67
N ASP A 12 -7.74 -11.73 0.09
CA ASP A 12 -7.57 -12.81 -0.89
C ASP A 12 -7.51 -12.31 -2.35
N LYS A 13 -7.32 -11.00 -2.58
CA LYS A 13 -7.30 -10.39 -3.92
C LYS A 13 -5.89 -9.95 -4.29
N LYS A 14 -5.48 -10.26 -5.52
CA LYS A 14 -4.27 -9.72 -6.17
C LYS A 14 -4.67 -8.87 -7.37
N VAL A 15 -4.26 -7.61 -7.39
CA VAL A 15 -4.60 -6.64 -8.43
C VAL A 15 -3.34 -6.00 -8.99
N ARG A 16 -3.13 -6.10 -10.31
CA ARG A 16 -2.08 -5.34 -10.99
C ARG A 16 -2.53 -3.89 -11.18
N PHE A 17 -1.89 -2.97 -10.47
CA PHE A 17 -2.28 -1.58 -10.39
C PHE A 17 -1.22 -0.67 -11.01
N ARG A 18 -1.64 0.30 -11.83
CA ARG A 18 -0.73 1.29 -12.42
C ARG A 18 -0.49 2.44 -11.44
N ILE A 19 0.77 2.68 -11.10
CA ILE A 19 1.19 3.80 -10.27
C ILE A 19 1.60 4.96 -11.18
N MET A 20 0.80 6.02 -11.17
CA MET A 20 1.03 7.20 -12.02
C MET A 20 2.30 7.97 -11.65
N ASN A 21 2.64 8.03 -10.37
CA ASN A 21 3.85 8.68 -9.87
C ASN A 21 4.49 7.84 -8.77
N PRO A 22 5.47 6.97 -9.09
CA PRO A 22 6.15 6.14 -8.09
C PRO A 22 7.04 6.93 -7.13
N GLN A 23 7.31 8.20 -7.43
CA GLN A 23 8.08 9.13 -6.59
C GLN A 23 7.17 9.91 -5.62
N ALA A 24 5.85 9.68 -5.65
CA ALA A 24 4.96 10.26 -4.65
C ALA A 24 5.21 9.61 -3.28
N PRO A 25 4.97 10.37 -2.19
CA PRO A 25 5.01 9.81 -0.84
C PRO A 25 4.06 8.61 -0.68
N LEU A 26 4.45 7.64 0.16
CA LEU A 26 3.63 6.45 0.44
C LEU A 26 2.22 6.81 0.93
N SER A 27 2.08 7.87 1.73
CA SER A 27 0.78 8.36 2.20
C SER A 27 -0.12 8.81 1.05
N THR A 28 0.43 9.54 0.07
CA THR A 28 -0.28 9.94 -1.14
C THR A 28 -0.69 8.73 -1.97
N LEU A 29 0.20 7.75 -2.13
CA LEU A 29 -0.12 6.51 -2.85
C LEU A 29 -1.23 5.71 -2.16
N MET A 30 -1.19 5.58 -0.84
CA MET A 30 -2.23 4.93 -0.06
C MET A 30 -3.58 5.66 -0.20
N ASN A 31 -3.57 7.00 -0.14
CA ASN A 31 -4.78 7.80 -0.36
C ASN A 31 -5.36 7.59 -1.77
N ASN A 32 -4.52 7.50 -2.79
CA ASN A 32 -4.97 7.22 -4.16
C ASN A 32 -5.60 5.82 -4.26
N LEU A 33 -5.03 4.81 -3.60
CA LEU A 33 -5.60 3.46 -3.58
C LEU A 33 -6.95 3.41 -2.85
N ARG A 34 -7.11 4.18 -1.77
CA ARG A 34 -8.38 4.27 -1.03
C ARG A 34 -9.53 4.80 -1.87
N HIS A 35 -9.22 5.63 -2.87
CA HIS A 35 -10.18 6.21 -3.80
C HIS A 35 -10.13 5.58 -5.19
N ALA A 36 -9.38 4.50 -5.38
CA ALA A 36 -9.25 3.87 -6.68
C ALA A 36 -10.54 3.13 -7.05
N ILE A 37 -11.17 3.53 -8.15
CA ILE A 37 -12.44 2.99 -8.64
C ILE A 37 -12.17 2.07 -9.85
N GLY A 38 -12.75 0.88 -9.81
CA GLY A 38 -12.73 -0.10 -10.88
C GLY A 38 -13.64 0.26 -12.03
N LYS A 39 -13.57 -0.50 -13.13
CA LYS A 39 -14.43 -0.29 -14.31
C LYS A 39 -15.92 -0.46 -14.02
N ASP A 40 -16.26 -1.15 -12.94
CA ASP A 40 -17.61 -1.39 -12.44
C ASP A 40 -18.14 -0.25 -11.55
N GLY A 41 -17.37 0.83 -11.37
CA GLY A 41 -17.76 1.96 -10.53
C GLY A 41 -17.62 1.71 -9.02
N ARG A 42 -17.03 0.58 -8.62
CA ARG A 42 -16.81 0.24 -7.20
C ARG A 42 -15.36 0.49 -6.80
N LEU A 43 -15.12 0.66 -5.51
CA LEU A 43 -13.75 0.71 -4.98
C LEU A 43 -13.02 -0.61 -5.30
N ILE A 44 -11.80 -0.49 -5.81
CA ILE A 44 -10.93 -1.65 -6.07
C ILE A 44 -10.55 -2.31 -4.74
N PHE A 45 -10.24 -1.49 -3.73
CA PHE A 45 -9.88 -1.91 -2.38
C PHE A 45 -10.92 -1.39 -1.37
N ASP A 46 -11.61 -2.31 -0.71
CA ASP A 46 -12.64 -2.02 0.28
C ASP A 46 -12.01 -1.86 1.68
N PHE A 47 -11.30 -0.76 1.89
CA PHE A 47 -10.69 -0.45 3.18
C PHE A 47 -11.76 -0.08 4.23
N PRO A 48 -11.95 -0.86 5.31
CA PRO A 48 -12.72 -0.41 6.45
C PRO A 48 -12.03 0.80 7.09
N SER A 49 -12.85 1.77 7.53
CA SER A 49 -12.38 2.99 8.20
C SER A 49 -12.19 2.81 9.70
N ILE A 50 -12.80 1.76 10.28
CA ILE A 50 -12.76 1.44 11.70
C ILE A 50 -12.47 -0.05 11.90
N ASP A 51 -11.78 -0.38 12.98
CA ASP A 51 -11.57 -1.75 13.40
C ASP A 51 -12.74 -2.30 14.25
N ALA A 52 -12.60 -3.53 14.76
CA ALA A 52 -13.62 -4.17 15.59
C ALA A 52 -13.82 -3.48 16.97
N THR A 53 -12.89 -2.63 17.39
CA THR A 53 -12.96 -1.87 18.65
C THR A 53 -13.57 -0.48 18.45
N GLY A 54 -13.77 -0.05 17.20
CA GLY A 54 -14.25 1.28 16.85
C GLY A 54 -13.13 2.32 16.67
N ALA A 55 -11.87 1.90 16.70
CA ALA A 55 -10.72 2.79 16.46
C ALA A 55 -10.51 3.02 14.95
N PRO A 56 -10.03 4.20 14.53
CA PRO A 56 -9.65 4.45 13.13
C PRO A 56 -8.61 3.44 12.65
N LEU A 57 -8.82 2.90 11.45
CA LEU A 57 -7.91 1.93 10.86
C LEU A 57 -7.12 2.53 9.70
N ASP A 58 -5.82 2.64 9.90
CA ASP A 58 -4.86 2.98 8.87
C ASP A 58 -4.31 1.74 8.17
N TYR A 59 -3.77 1.94 6.97
CA TYR A 59 -3.20 0.91 6.12
C TYR A 59 -1.81 1.30 5.67
N PHE A 60 -0.91 0.32 5.63
CA PHE A 60 0.44 0.46 5.11
C PHE A 60 0.67 -0.48 3.93
N PHE A 61 1.69 -0.13 3.15
CA PHE A 61 2.29 -1.09 2.25
C PHE A 61 3.15 -2.08 3.04
N GLY A 62 3.10 -3.35 2.67
CA GLY A 62 4.03 -4.39 3.09
C GLY A 62 4.79 -4.93 1.88
N LYS A 63 6.01 -5.40 2.08
CA LYS A 63 6.77 -6.14 1.05
C LYS A 63 7.41 -7.35 1.71
N GLU A 64 7.31 -8.50 1.06
CA GLU A 64 8.00 -9.70 1.53
C GLU A 64 9.51 -9.51 1.42
N ASP A 65 10.21 -9.77 2.52
CA ASP A 65 11.65 -9.94 2.50
C ASP A 65 11.97 -11.33 1.93
N THR A 66 12.61 -11.37 0.78
CA THR A 66 12.98 -12.62 0.09
C THR A 66 13.98 -13.48 0.86
N THR A 67 14.62 -12.93 1.90
CA THR A 67 15.61 -13.63 2.73
C THR A 67 14.95 -14.31 3.92
N THR A 68 14.03 -13.62 4.60
CA THR A 68 13.38 -14.12 5.82
C THR A 68 11.97 -14.65 5.57
N HIS A 69 11.40 -14.41 4.38
CA HIS A 69 9.99 -14.67 4.04
C HIS A 69 9.00 -13.95 4.97
N GLU A 70 9.43 -12.87 5.62
CA GLU A 70 8.59 -12.04 6.47
C GLU A 70 8.10 -10.80 5.72
N THR A 71 6.84 -10.42 5.95
CA THR A 71 6.30 -9.15 5.43
C THR A 71 6.84 -7.98 6.23
N ARG A 72 7.70 -7.17 5.61
CA ARG A 72 8.16 -5.91 6.21
C ARG A 72 7.16 -4.80 5.92
N VAL A 73 6.78 -4.06 6.96
CA VAL A 73 5.91 -2.89 6.85
C VAL A 73 6.71 -1.70 6.31
N LEU A 74 6.25 -1.09 5.22
CA LEU A 74 6.80 0.14 4.66
C LEU A 74 6.21 1.33 5.41
N ARG A 75 6.60 1.44 6.68
CA ARG A 75 6.15 2.53 7.55
C ARG A 75 7.10 3.71 7.43
N PRO A 76 6.62 4.92 7.10
CA PRO A 76 7.43 6.11 7.19
C PRO A 76 7.92 6.31 8.62
N ARG A 77 9.20 6.63 8.83
CA ARG A 77 9.70 6.96 10.17
C ARG A 77 8.99 8.22 10.69
N ILE A 78 8.82 8.34 12.00
CA ILE A 78 8.23 9.54 12.62
C ILE A 78 8.97 10.79 12.12
N GLY A 79 8.22 11.75 11.57
CA GLY A 79 8.76 12.99 11.00
C GLY A 79 9.28 12.88 9.55
N LYS A 80 9.26 11.70 8.93
CA LYS A 80 9.63 11.49 7.52
C LYS A 80 8.41 11.14 6.67
N THR A 81 7.62 12.14 6.30
CA THR A 81 6.39 11.96 5.50
C THR A 81 6.66 11.89 3.99
N ASP A 82 7.91 12.06 3.58
CA ASP A 82 8.37 12.15 2.19
C ASP A 82 8.89 10.83 1.63
N GLN A 83 8.91 9.75 2.42
CA GLN A 83 9.39 8.44 1.97
C GLN A 83 8.50 7.89 0.85
N THR A 84 9.16 7.32 -0.15
CA THR A 84 8.61 6.82 -1.42
C THR A 84 8.76 5.29 -1.50
N LEU A 85 8.25 4.69 -2.57
CA LEU A 85 8.45 3.27 -2.87
C LEU A 85 9.94 2.90 -3.01
N ALA A 86 10.75 3.80 -3.57
CA ALA A 86 12.17 3.56 -3.82
C ALA A 86 12.98 3.46 -2.52
N ASP A 87 12.60 4.20 -1.47
CA ASP A 87 13.25 4.16 -0.15
C ASP A 87 13.15 2.77 0.53
N TYR A 88 12.23 1.93 0.06
CA TYR A 88 12.02 0.56 0.53
C TYR A 88 12.39 -0.49 -0.53
N ASN A 89 13.18 -0.10 -1.55
CA ASN A 89 13.60 -0.96 -2.65
C ASN A 89 12.41 -1.62 -3.38
N VAL A 90 11.29 -0.92 -3.52
CA VAL A 90 10.16 -1.41 -4.34
C VAL A 90 10.41 -1.02 -5.80
N ASN A 91 10.44 -2.02 -6.67
CA ASN A 91 10.69 -1.91 -8.10
C ASN A 91 9.41 -2.13 -8.91
N ASN A 92 9.46 -1.76 -10.19
CA ASN A 92 8.35 -2.00 -11.11
C ASN A 92 8.07 -3.50 -11.25
N GLY A 93 6.81 -3.89 -11.08
CA GLY A 93 6.36 -5.28 -11.13
C GLY A 93 6.46 -6.02 -9.79
N ASP A 94 6.98 -5.38 -8.73
CA ASP A 94 7.01 -6.00 -7.42
C ASP A 94 5.61 -6.26 -6.87
N THR A 95 5.52 -7.28 -6.03
CA THR A 95 4.33 -7.54 -5.23
C THR A 95 4.43 -6.78 -3.90
N VAL A 96 3.39 -6.02 -3.59
CA VAL A 96 3.22 -5.34 -2.30
C VAL A 96 1.90 -5.74 -1.67
N PHE A 97 1.86 -5.73 -0.35
CA PHE A 97 0.70 -6.09 0.45
C PHE A 97 0.06 -4.83 1.02
N LEU A 98 -1.26 -4.80 1.12
CA LEU A 98 -1.98 -3.80 1.89
C LEU A 98 -2.33 -4.39 3.25
N ILE A 99 -1.68 -3.88 4.28
CA ILE A 99 -1.79 -4.39 5.65
C ILE A 99 -2.41 -3.32 6.56
N PRO A 100 -3.36 -3.67 7.42
CA PRO A 100 -3.83 -2.75 8.45
C PRO A 100 -2.68 -2.40 9.40
N ASP A 101 -2.72 -1.22 10.02
CA ASP A 101 -1.73 -0.83 11.03
C ASP A 101 -1.64 -1.91 12.13
N PRO A 102 -0.50 -2.63 12.25
CA PRO A 102 -0.34 -3.62 13.29
C PRO A 102 -0.04 -2.98 14.66
N PHE A 103 0.18 -1.66 14.72
CA PHE A 103 0.45 -0.89 15.92
C PHE A 103 -0.61 0.20 16.12
N PRO A 104 -1.86 -0.17 16.49
CA PRO A 104 -2.85 0.82 16.88
C PRO A 104 -2.39 1.54 18.16
N GLY A 105 -1.90 2.78 18.03
CA GLY A 105 -1.47 3.65 19.14
C GLY A 105 -0.02 4.10 19.04
#